data_AF-A0A537SB06-F1
#
_entry.id   AF-A0A537SB06-F1
#
_cell.length_a   1.000
_cell.length_b   1.000
_cell.length_c   1.000
_cell.angle_alpha   90.00
_cell.angle_beta   90.00
_cell.angle_gamma   90.00
#
_symmetry.space_group_name_H-M   'P 1'
#
loop_
_entity.id
_entity.type
_entity.pdbx_description
1 polymer ?
#
loop_
_entity_poly.entity_id
_entity_poly.type
_entity_poly.pdbx_seq_one_letter_code
_entity_poly.pdbx_strand_id
1 'polypeptide(L)'
;MIDGEEVFTKKRVDNDLTALIIAIVYLARANNESRNRSERALQAKRVAREKARERKIPITAECPRWLTLVGRGEKRHFVVDRDRARIIEQIYKMAASGIGQIQIASFLNEHDVPTLNDRAKWRAGMVSHVLRNQAVIGLFHPCLSVVKNGRRWRVPDPEGPIENYFPTIISDELYRKGRLATSRRRIRHGTYQIPAYRNLVARLGHCAVCGGSIHHSGNVAGWTYL
;
A
#
# COMPACT_ATOMS: atom_id res chain seq x y z
N MET A 1 -0.60 6.15 41.37
CA MET A 1 -1.55 7.10 40.75
C MET A 1 -1.81 8.16 41.78
N ILE A 2 -1.46 9.40 41.50
CA ILE A 2 -1.95 10.54 42.27
C ILE A 2 -2.90 11.21 41.29
N ASP A 3 -4.11 10.67 41.19
CA ASP A 3 -5.22 11.34 40.51
C ASP A 3 -5.88 12.24 41.55
N GLY A 4 -5.33 13.44 41.69
CA GLY A 4 -6.11 14.60 42.07
C GLY A 4 -6.31 15.41 40.81
N GLU A 5 -7.54 15.64 40.38
CA GLU A 5 -7.85 16.54 39.28
C GLU A 5 -7.47 17.98 39.67
N GLU A 6 -6.18 18.31 39.52
CA GLU A 6 -5.70 19.66 39.73
C GLU A 6 -6.01 20.52 38.51
N VAL A 7 -6.96 21.46 38.68
CA VAL A 7 -7.27 22.44 37.65
C VAL A 7 -6.20 23.53 37.64
N PHE A 8 -5.35 23.54 36.60
CA PHE A 8 -4.40 24.63 36.34
C PHE A 8 -5.14 25.79 35.65
N THR A 9 -5.62 26.76 36.43
CA THR A 9 -6.19 28.01 35.89
C THR A 9 -5.11 29.07 35.70
N LYS A 10 -5.27 29.98 34.74
CA LYS A 10 -4.33 31.10 34.48
C LYS A 10 -4.02 31.89 35.76
N LYS A 11 -5.05 32.25 36.52
CA LYS A 11 -4.91 32.99 37.79
C LYS A 11 -4.07 32.23 38.84
N ARG A 12 -4.14 30.89 38.88
CA ARG A 12 -3.34 30.09 39.82
C ARG A 12 -1.88 30.02 39.37
N VAL A 13 -1.63 29.75 38.10
CA VAL A 13 -0.28 29.68 37.54
C VAL A 13 0.45 31.02 37.62
N ASP A 14 -0.26 32.13 37.42
CA ASP A 14 0.32 33.48 37.47
C ASP A 14 0.70 33.92 38.89
N ASN A 15 0.07 33.36 39.94
CA ASN A 15 0.25 33.79 41.34
C ASN A 15 0.93 32.72 42.24
N ASP A 16 1.07 31.48 41.78
CA ASP A 16 1.68 30.38 42.54
C ASP A 16 2.78 29.70 41.71
N LEU A 17 4.03 30.02 42.04
CA LEU A 17 5.22 29.43 41.41
C LEU A 17 5.24 27.90 41.55
N THR A 18 4.71 27.37 42.65
CA THR A 18 4.68 25.92 42.90
C THR A 18 3.74 25.23 41.93
N ALA A 19 2.56 25.80 41.67
CA ALA A 19 1.64 25.31 40.66
C ALA A 19 2.25 25.30 39.25
N LEU A 20 3.03 26.33 38.89
CA LEU A 20 3.76 26.35 37.62
C LEU A 20 4.82 25.23 37.54
N ILE A 21 5.63 25.05 38.59
CA ILE A 21 6.65 23.99 38.65
C ILE A 21 6.00 22.61 38.52
N ILE A 22 4.92 22.36 39.26
CA ILE A 22 4.18 21.10 39.21
C ILE A 22 3.64 20.84 37.79
N ALA A 23 3.06 21.86 37.13
CA ALA A 23 2.57 21.75 35.76
C ALA A 23 3.70 21.37 34.78
N ILE A 24 4.87 22.01 34.89
CA ILE A 24 6.04 21.71 34.06
C ILE A 24 6.52 20.27 34.30
N VAL A 25 6.55 19.81 35.55
CA VAL A 25 6.93 18.42 35.89
C VAL A 25 5.97 17.41 35.26
N TYR A 26 4.65 17.65 35.30
CA TYR A 26 3.67 16.80 34.64
C TYR A 26 3.86 16.79 33.12
N LEU A 27 4.05 17.95 32.50
CA LEU A 27 4.31 18.05 31.06
C LEU A 27 5.62 17.34 30.66
N ALA A 28 6.68 17.52 31.46
CA ALA A 28 7.96 16.85 31.25
C ALA A 28 7.82 15.33 31.36
N ARG A 29 7.07 14.84 32.36
CA ARG A 29 6.76 13.41 32.52
C ARG A 29 5.95 12.87 31.35
N ALA A 30 4.89 13.56 30.93
CA ALA A 30 4.06 13.16 29.79
C ALA A 30 4.88 13.10 28.49
N ASN A 31 5.77 14.08 28.27
CA ASN A 31 6.69 14.08 27.13
C ASN A 31 7.68 12.91 27.19
N ASN A 32 8.28 12.67 28.35
CA ASN A 32 9.22 11.56 28.55
C ASN A 32 8.53 10.20 28.32
N GLU A 33 7.32 10.03 28.83
CA GLU A 33 6.56 8.81 28.61
C GLU A 33 6.19 8.60 27.14
N SER A 34 5.76 9.66 26.44
CA SER A 34 5.47 9.61 25.00
C SER A 34 6.71 9.20 24.19
N ARG A 35 7.87 9.79 24.48
CA ARG A 35 9.16 9.41 23.88
C ARG A 35 9.51 7.95 24.16
N ASN A 36 9.44 7.52 25.42
CA ASN A 36 9.77 6.15 25.81
C ASN A 36 8.83 5.10 25.19
N ARG A 37 7.54 5.42 25.01
CA ARG A 37 6.60 4.55 24.28
C ARG A 37 6.98 4.43 22.80
N SER A 38 7.33 5.55 22.17
CA SER A 38 7.78 5.59 20.77
C SER A 38 9.06 4.78 20.56
N GLU A 39 10.08 4.99 21.40
CA GLU A 39 11.36 4.28 21.34
C GLU A 39 11.18 2.77 21.55
N ARG A 40 10.41 2.35 22.56
CA ARG A 40 10.09 0.93 22.77
C ARG A 40 9.38 0.30 21.58
N ALA A 41 8.45 1.01 20.96
CA ALA A 41 7.76 0.52 19.76
C ALA A 41 8.71 0.36 18.56
N LEU A 42 9.66 1.29 18.38
CA LEU A 42 10.68 1.20 17.33
C LEU A 42 11.64 0.04 17.58
N GLN A 43 12.09 -0.14 18.82
CA GLN A 43 12.96 -1.24 19.22
C GLN A 43 12.27 -2.60 19.02
N ALA A 44 11.01 -2.74 19.44
CA ALA A 44 10.23 -3.96 19.21
C ALA A 44 10.08 -4.28 17.71
N LYS A 45 9.84 -3.27 16.87
CA LYS A 45 9.80 -3.44 15.41
C LYS A 45 11.15 -3.84 14.83
N ARG A 46 12.26 -3.33 15.38
CA ARG A 46 13.62 -3.71 14.96
C ARG A 46 13.88 -5.18 15.27
N VAL A 47 13.68 -5.60 16.52
CA VAL A 47 13.83 -7.00 16.94
C VAL A 47 12.94 -7.94 16.12
N ALA A 48 11.71 -7.54 15.80
CA ALA A 48 10.84 -8.35 14.94
C ALA A 48 11.39 -8.53 13.52
N ARG A 49 12.05 -7.50 12.96
CA ARG A 49 12.72 -7.61 11.64
C ARG A 49 13.95 -8.50 11.70
N GLU A 50 14.76 -8.39 12.75
CA GLU A 50 15.92 -9.27 12.97
C GLU A 50 15.47 -10.74 13.04
N LYS A 51 14.45 -11.05 13.85
CA LYS A 51 13.84 -12.39 13.91
C LYS A 51 13.29 -12.87 12.56
N ALA A 52 12.71 -11.98 11.76
CA ALA A 52 12.23 -12.29 10.42
C ALA A 52 13.36 -12.58 9.43
N ARG A 53 14.52 -11.91 9.56
CA ARG A 53 15.69 -12.15 8.72
C ARG A 53 16.32 -13.50 9.05
N GLU A 54 16.56 -13.76 10.34
CA GLU A 54 17.26 -14.95 10.84
C GLU A 54 16.40 -16.21 10.82
N ARG A 55 15.19 -16.13 11.40
CA ARG A 55 14.35 -17.30 11.69
C ARG A 55 13.09 -17.38 10.84
N LYS A 56 12.91 -16.44 9.90
CA LYS A 56 11.70 -16.32 9.05
C LYS A 56 10.39 -16.24 9.83
N ILE A 57 10.45 -15.73 11.07
CA ILE A 57 9.25 -15.54 11.90
C ILE A 57 8.45 -14.35 11.33
N PRO A 58 7.14 -14.53 11.06
CA PRO A 58 6.28 -13.46 10.57
C PRO A 58 6.23 -12.25 11.51
N ILE A 59 6.49 -11.06 10.95
CA ILE A 59 6.48 -9.79 11.69
C ILE A 59 5.05 -9.40 12.08
N THR A 60 4.13 -9.48 11.13
CA THR A 60 2.73 -9.08 11.26
C THR A 60 1.78 -10.21 10.88
N ALA A 61 0.51 -10.07 11.26
CA ALA A 61 -0.57 -10.93 10.77
C ALA A 61 -0.95 -10.66 9.31
N GLU A 62 -0.70 -9.43 8.84
CA GLU A 62 -0.88 -9.03 7.45
C GLU A 62 0.01 -9.85 6.51
N CYS A 63 -0.60 -10.54 5.54
CA CYS A 63 0.07 -11.30 4.51
C CYS A 63 -0.71 -11.25 3.17
N PRO A 64 -0.06 -11.55 2.04
CA PRO A 64 -0.73 -11.69 0.75
C PRO A 64 -1.91 -12.65 0.81
N ARG A 65 -2.98 -12.38 0.05
CA ARG A 65 -4.27 -13.09 0.19
C ARG A 65 -4.27 -14.56 -0.21
N TRP A 66 -3.22 -15.07 -0.84
CA TRP A 66 -3.02 -16.50 -1.08
C TRP A 66 -2.29 -17.20 0.07
N LEU A 67 -2.01 -16.48 1.16
CA LEU A 67 -1.37 -16.98 2.37
C LEU A 67 -2.30 -16.80 3.56
N THR A 68 -2.22 -17.75 4.48
CA THR A 68 -2.83 -17.67 5.81
C THR A 68 -1.74 -17.80 6.86
N LEU A 69 -1.75 -16.93 7.86
CA LEU A 69 -0.86 -17.03 9.01
C LEU A 69 -1.42 -18.05 10.02
N VAL A 70 -0.64 -19.07 10.34
CA VAL A 70 -0.99 -20.10 11.33
C VAL A 70 0.04 -20.11 12.46
N GLY A 71 -0.40 -20.52 13.66
CA GLY A 71 0.46 -20.64 14.85
C GLY A 71 0.47 -19.39 15.74
N ARG A 72 1.22 -19.46 16.84
CA ARG A 72 1.35 -18.38 17.84
C ARG A 72 2.80 -18.18 18.25
N GLY A 73 3.14 -16.96 18.68
CA GLY A 73 4.48 -16.62 19.15
C GLY A 73 5.56 -16.85 18.08
N GLU A 74 6.58 -17.64 18.41
CA GLU A 74 7.69 -17.96 17.49
C GLU A 74 7.38 -19.11 16.53
N LYS A 75 6.28 -19.85 16.72
CA LYS A 75 5.84 -20.94 15.83
C LYS A 75 4.96 -20.46 14.66
N ARG A 76 4.84 -19.14 14.48
CA ARG A 76 4.06 -18.52 13.42
C ARG A 76 4.67 -18.84 12.07
N HIS A 77 3.86 -19.28 11.11
CA HIS A 77 4.29 -19.59 9.75
C HIS A 77 3.18 -19.35 8.72
N PHE A 78 3.53 -19.19 7.45
CA PHE A 78 2.59 -18.98 6.37
C PHE A 78 2.19 -20.31 5.70
N VAL A 79 0.89 -20.50 5.52
CA VAL A 79 0.30 -21.63 4.79
C VAL A 79 -0.27 -21.11 3.46
N VAL A 80 0.02 -21.81 2.36
CA VAL A 80 -0.43 -21.43 1.02
C VAL A 80 -1.83 -21.95 0.75
N ASP A 81 -2.75 -21.06 0.39
CA ASP A 81 -4.00 -21.40 -0.29
C ASP A 81 -3.69 -21.79 -1.74
N ARG A 82 -3.84 -23.08 -2.05
CA ARG A 82 -3.45 -23.65 -3.34
C ARG A 82 -4.32 -23.14 -4.49
N ASP A 83 -5.60 -22.86 -4.26
CA ASP A 83 -6.50 -22.42 -5.32
C ASP A 83 -6.23 -20.96 -5.69
N ARG A 84 -6.01 -20.11 -4.68
CA ARG A 84 -5.57 -18.72 -4.93
C ARG A 84 -4.18 -18.67 -5.57
N ALA A 85 -3.27 -19.56 -5.19
CA ALA A 85 -1.95 -19.66 -5.80
C ALA A 85 -2.01 -20.05 -7.29
N ARG A 86 -2.89 -21.00 -7.67
CA ARG A 86 -3.11 -21.40 -9.07
C ARG A 86 -3.58 -20.22 -9.94
N ILE A 87 -4.49 -19.39 -9.43
CA ILE A 87 -4.96 -18.19 -10.15
C ILE A 87 -3.80 -17.24 -10.42
N ILE A 88 -2.92 -17.02 -9.42
CA ILE A 88 -1.75 -16.15 -9.59
C ILE A 88 -0.79 -16.73 -10.62
N GLU A 89 -0.50 -18.03 -10.54
CA GLU A 89 0.35 -18.72 -11.51
C GLU A 89 -0.20 -18.59 -12.94
N GLN A 90 -1.52 -18.76 -13.13
CA GLN A 90 -2.20 -18.56 -14.40
C GLN A 90 -2.04 -17.14 -14.93
N ILE A 91 -2.21 -16.12 -14.08
CA ILE A 91 -1.99 -14.71 -14.44
C ILE A 91 -0.56 -14.49 -14.95
N TYR A 92 0.44 -15.06 -14.26
CA TYR A 92 1.83 -14.95 -14.67
C TYR A 92 2.10 -15.67 -15.99
N LYS A 93 1.54 -16.87 -16.19
CA LYS A 93 1.62 -17.62 -17.46
C LYS A 93 1.04 -16.82 -18.62
N MET A 94 -0.18 -16.30 -18.47
CA MET A 94 -0.85 -15.46 -19.50
C MET A 94 -0.04 -14.20 -19.81
N ALA A 95 0.50 -13.54 -18.79
CA ALA A 95 1.33 -12.36 -18.98
C ALA A 95 2.64 -12.70 -19.71
N ALA A 96 3.30 -13.80 -19.35
CA ALA A 96 4.50 -14.30 -20.01
C ALA A 96 4.25 -14.67 -21.49
N SER A 97 3.06 -15.17 -21.82
CA SER A 97 2.61 -15.43 -23.19
C SER A 97 2.27 -14.17 -23.99
N GLY A 98 2.36 -12.97 -23.40
CA GLY A 98 2.13 -11.71 -24.11
C GLY A 98 0.69 -11.18 -24.03
N ILE A 99 -0.18 -11.72 -23.18
CA ILE A 99 -1.54 -11.20 -22.96
C ILE A 99 -1.50 -9.95 -22.05
N GLY A 100 -2.22 -8.90 -22.43
CA GLY A 100 -2.25 -7.62 -21.71
C GLY A 100 -3.08 -7.67 -20.42
N GLN A 101 -2.81 -6.77 -19.46
CA GLN A 101 -3.51 -6.75 -18.15
C GLN A 101 -5.03 -6.58 -18.26
N ILE A 102 -5.50 -5.82 -19.27
CA ILE A 102 -6.93 -5.63 -19.54
C ILE A 102 -7.55 -6.93 -20.04
N GLN A 103 -6.90 -7.60 -20.99
CA GLN A 103 -7.35 -8.87 -21.55
C GLN A 103 -7.33 -9.99 -20.51
N ILE A 104 -6.28 -10.07 -19.66
CA ILE A 104 -6.22 -11.01 -18.54
C ILE A 104 -7.42 -10.77 -17.60
N ALA A 105 -7.71 -9.52 -17.25
CA ALA A 105 -8.86 -9.21 -16.40
C ALA A 105 -10.19 -9.60 -17.05
N SER A 106 -10.36 -9.35 -18.36
CA SER A 106 -11.55 -9.77 -19.12
C SER A 106 -11.71 -11.28 -19.10
N PHE A 107 -10.64 -12.00 -19.46
CA PHE A 107 -10.62 -13.46 -19.46
C PHE A 107 -10.99 -14.05 -18.10
N LEU A 108 -10.41 -13.55 -17.01
CA LEU A 108 -10.73 -14.03 -15.66
C LEU A 108 -12.18 -13.76 -15.27
N ASN A 109 -12.76 -12.65 -15.71
CA ASN A 109 -14.17 -12.33 -15.46
C ASN A 109 -15.12 -13.18 -16.32
N GLU A 110 -14.76 -13.45 -17.57
CA GLU A 110 -15.55 -14.28 -18.49
C GLU A 110 -15.60 -15.75 -18.04
N HIS A 111 -14.58 -16.20 -17.30
CA HIS A 111 -14.49 -17.54 -16.74
C HIS A 111 -14.88 -17.60 -15.25
N ASP A 112 -15.54 -16.55 -14.73
CA ASP A 112 -16.01 -16.45 -13.34
C ASP A 112 -14.94 -16.78 -12.28
N VAL A 113 -13.67 -16.44 -12.56
CA VAL A 113 -12.57 -16.70 -11.63
C VAL A 113 -12.66 -15.72 -10.45
N PRO A 114 -12.77 -16.21 -9.20
CA PRO A 114 -12.92 -15.34 -8.04
C PRO A 114 -11.70 -14.43 -7.85
N THR A 115 -11.93 -13.20 -7.40
CA THR A 115 -10.82 -12.29 -7.10
C THR A 115 -10.18 -12.60 -5.75
N LEU A 116 -8.91 -12.24 -5.58
CA LEU A 116 -8.15 -12.50 -4.35
C LEU A 116 -8.63 -11.68 -3.13
N ASN A 117 -9.39 -10.60 -3.33
CA ASN A 117 -9.83 -9.67 -2.29
C ASN A 117 -11.37 -9.66 -2.17
N ASP A 118 -12.04 -10.74 -2.59
CA ASP A 118 -13.50 -10.90 -2.53
C ASP A 118 -14.28 -9.77 -3.24
N ARG A 119 -13.64 -9.10 -4.20
CA ARG A 119 -14.32 -8.15 -5.10
C ARG A 119 -15.04 -8.91 -6.21
N ALA A 120 -16.13 -8.30 -6.70
CA ALA A 120 -16.98 -8.92 -7.71
C ALA A 120 -16.29 -9.16 -9.07
N LYS A 121 -15.35 -8.31 -9.50
CA LYS A 121 -14.70 -8.42 -10.82
C LYS A 121 -13.22 -8.05 -10.78
N TRP A 122 -12.43 -8.75 -11.59
CA TRP A 122 -11.06 -8.40 -11.91
C TRP A 122 -10.99 -7.08 -12.68
N ARG A 123 -10.03 -6.24 -12.30
CA ARG A 123 -9.68 -4.99 -12.99
C ARG A 123 -8.21 -5.04 -13.40
N ALA A 124 -7.86 -4.37 -14.49
CA ALA A 124 -6.47 -4.32 -14.97
C ALA A 124 -5.46 -3.87 -13.90
N GLY A 125 -5.86 -2.91 -13.05
CA GLY A 125 -5.05 -2.48 -11.91
C GLY A 125 -4.74 -3.61 -10.93
N MET A 126 -5.69 -4.51 -10.67
CA MET A 126 -5.49 -5.66 -9.77
C MET A 126 -4.47 -6.64 -10.37
N VAL A 127 -4.60 -6.96 -11.66
CA VAL A 127 -3.62 -7.78 -12.39
C VAL A 127 -2.23 -7.13 -12.34
N SER A 128 -2.16 -5.81 -12.53
CA SER A 128 -0.91 -5.04 -12.41
C SER A 128 -0.28 -5.09 -11.01
N HIS A 129 -1.10 -5.15 -9.95
CA HIS A 129 -0.61 -5.35 -8.59
C HIS A 129 -0.07 -6.76 -8.38
N VAL A 130 -0.77 -7.78 -8.88
CA VAL A 130 -0.32 -9.18 -8.81
C VAL A 130 1.04 -9.34 -9.51
N LEU A 131 1.17 -8.86 -10.75
CA LEU A 131 2.40 -9.01 -11.55
C LEU A 131 3.62 -8.25 -10.99
N ARG A 132 3.42 -7.28 -10.10
CA ARG A 132 4.50 -6.53 -9.42
C ARG A 132 4.85 -7.11 -8.04
N ASN A 133 4.07 -8.06 -7.54
CA ASN A 133 4.21 -8.53 -6.17
C ASN A 133 5.38 -9.51 -6.07
N GLN A 134 6.43 -9.11 -5.33
CA GLN A 134 7.62 -9.94 -5.10
C GLN A 134 7.37 -11.09 -4.12
N ALA A 135 6.28 -11.05 -3.36
CA ALA A 135 5.95 -12.13 -2.41
C ALA A 135 5.71 -13.48 -3.10
N VAL A 136 5.39 -13.49 -4.39
CA VAL A 136 5.17 -14.72 -5.17
C VAL A 136 6.44 -15.56 -5.33
N ILE A 137 7.61 -14.91 -5.23
CA ILE A 137 8.95 -15.52 -5.22
C ILE A 137 9.58 -15.48 -3.82
N GLY A 138 8.75 -15.37 -2.78
CA GLY A 138 9.23 -15.48 -1.40
C GLY A 138 9.91 -14.24 -0.83
N LEU A 139 9.98 -13.14 -1.58
CA LEU A 139 10.65 -11.91 -1.14
C LEU A 139 9.70 -10.99 -0.37
N PHE A 140 10.20 -10.40 0.72
CA PHE A 140 9.52 -9.35 1.47
C PHE A 140 10.45 -8.17 1.73
N HIS A 141 10.07 -6.95 1.34
CA HIS A 141 10.82 -5.74 1.69
C HIS A 141 10.06 -4.95 2.77
N PRO A 142 10.50 -5.01 4.04
CA PRO A 142 9.89 -4.20 5.09
C PRO A 142 10.04 -2.70 4.77
N CYS A 143 9.04 -1.90 5.15
CA CYS A 143 9.17 -0.44 5.13
C CYS A 143 9.28 0.12 6.56
N LEU A 144 10.19 1.06 6.74
CA LEU A 144 10.40 1.83 7.97
C LEU A 144 9.61 3.13 7.92
N SER A 145 9.18 3.60 9.08
CA SER A 145 8.56 4.93 9.22
C SER A 145 9.62 5.90 9.70
N VAL A 146 9.95 6.88 8.86
CA VAL A 146 10.92 7.94 9.18
C VAL A 146 10.21 9.29 9.17
N VAL A 147 10.55 10.17 10.10
CA VAL A 147 10.03 11.54 10.11
C VAL A 147 11.07 12.44 9.46
N LYS A 148 10.70 13.11 8.37
CA LYS A 148 11.52 14.13 7.70
C LYS A 148 10.68 15.39 7.56
N ASN A 149 11.20 16.53 8.01
CA ASN A 149 10.53 17.84 7.97
C ASN A 149 9.12 17.82 8.58
N GLY A 150 8.96 17.19 9.75
CA GLY A 150 7.66 17.05 10.45
C GLY A 150 6.66 16.11 9.77
N ARG A 151 6.96 15.54 8.60
CA ARG A 151 6.10 14.58 7.90
C ARG A 151 6.62 13.16 8.04
N ARG A 152 5.70 12.20 8.20
CA ARG A 152 6.02 10.77 8.27
C ARG A 152 6.09 10.18 6.86
N TRP A 153 7.22 9.56 6.54
CA TRP A 153 7.48 8.88 5.29
C TRP A 153 7.63 7.37 5.52
N ARG A 154 7.22 6.58 4.52
CA ARG A 154 7.49 5.14 4.47
C ARG A 154 8.66 4.93 3.51
N VAL A 155 9.79 4.49 4.04
CA VAL A 155 10.99 4.20 3.26
C VAL A 155 11.27 2.71 3.31
N PRO A 156 11.72 2.07 2.22
CA PRO A 156 12.17 0.69 2.27
C PRO A 156 13.31 0.52 3.29
N ASP A 157 13.35 -0.63 3.95
CA ASP A 157 14.41 -0.97 4.90
C ASP A 157 15.79 -0.95 4.20
N PRO A 158 16.77 -0.17 4.69
CA PRO A 158 18.11 -0.09 4.10
C PRO A 158 18.87 -1.42 4.12
N GLU A 159 18.54 -2.33 5.04
CA GLU A 159 19.11 -3.69 5.08
C GLU A 159 18.61 -4.58 3.91
N GLY A 160 17.70 -4.06 3.08
CA GLY A 160 17.22 -4.74 1.88
C GLY A 160 16.10 -5.75 2.13
N PRO A 161 15.66 -6.45 1.07
CA PRO A 161 14.60 -7.44 1.15
C PRO A 161 15.03 -8.67 1.95
N ILE A 162 14.04 -9.33 2.55
CA ILE A 162 14.17 -10.60 3.25
C ILE A 162 13.81 -11.71 2.26
N GLU A 163 14.80 -12.52 1.89
CA GLU A 163 14.61 -13.69 1.04
C GLU A 163 13.97 -14.84 1.81
N ASN A 164 13.23 -15.71 1.10
CA ASN A 164 12.53 -16.87 1.64
C ASN A 164 11.63 -16.52 2.85
N TYR A 165 11.07 -15.31 2.86
CA TYR A 165 10.14 -14.86 3.91
C TYR A 165 8.74 -15.41 3.68
N PHE A 166 8.29 -15.45 2.42
CA PHE A 166 7.04 -16.10 2.04
C PHE A 166 7.32 -17.43 1.34
N PRO A 167 6.39 -18.40 1.39
CA PRO A 167 6.45 -19.57 0.54
C PRO A 167 6.41 -19.16 -0.94
N THR A 168 7.33 -19.69 -1.74
CA THR A 168 7.37 -19.47 -3.18
C THR A 168 6.19 -20.21 -3.84
N ILE A 169 5.49 -19.52 -4.75
CA ILE A 169 4.36 -20.11 -5.50
C ILE A 169 4.64 -20.21 -7.00
N ILE A 170 5.62 -19.46 -7.51
CA ILE A 170 6.07 -19.51 -8.91
C ILE A 170 7.60 -19.47 -8.97
N SER A 171 8.17 -19.89 -10.10
CA SER A 171 9.61 -19.79 -10.34
C SER A 171 10.05 -18.35 -10.64
N ASP A 172 11.31 -18.03 -10.33
CA ASP A 172 11.92 -16.73 -10.61
C ASP A 172 11.87 -16.39 -12.11
N GLU A 173 12.04 -17.40 -12.99
CA GLU A 173 11.99 -17.17 -14.42
C GLU A 173 10.57 -16.81 -14.90
N LEU A 174 9.53 -17.46 -14.37
CA LEU A 174 8.15 -17.10 -14.69
C LEU A 174 7.81 -15.70 -14.17
N TYR A 175 8.26 -15.36 -12.96
CA TYR A 175 8.12 -14.02 -12.38
C TYR A 175 8.77 -12.95 -13.28
N ARG A 176 10.02 -13.18 -13.70
CA ARG A 176 10.79 -12.28 -14.56
C ARG A 176 10.11 -12.09 -15.91
N LYS A 177 9.67 -13.17 -16.57
CA LYS A 177 8.95 -13.11 -17.85
C LYS A 177 7.64 -12.31 -17.74
N GLY A 178 6.82 -12.60 -16.73
CA GLY A 178 5.55 -11.87 -16.50
C GLY A 178 5.76 -10.38 -16.22
N ARG A 179 6.81 -10.03 -15.46
CA ARG A 179 7.15 -8.63 -15.16
C ARG A 179 7.69 -7.90 -16.39
N LEU A 180 8.54 -8.54 -17.19
CA LEU A 180 9.07 -7.97 -18.44
C LEU A 180 7.96 -7.70 -19.47
N ALA A 181 6.98 -8.60 -19.60
CA ALA A 181 5.83 -8.37 -20.47
C ALA A 181 5.03 -7.13 -20.06
N THR A 182 5.00 -6.80 -18.76
CA THR A 182 4.38 -5.55 -18.27
C THR A 182 5.23 -4.31 -18.55
N SER A 183 6.55 -4.38 -18.33
CA SER A 183 7.44 -3.22 -18.54
C SER A 183 7.57 -2.83 -20.02
N ARG A 184 7.64 -3.82 -20.93
CA ARG A 184 7.70 -3.57 -22.38
C ARG A 184 6.48 -2.79 -22.89
N ARG A 185 5.31 -3.00 -22.28
CA ARG A 185 4.08 -2.27 -22.64
C ARG A 185 4.05 -0.83 -22.13
N ARG A 186 4.77 -0.49 -21.05
CA ARG A 186 4.93 0.91 -20.61
C ARG A 186 5.70 1.76 -21.62
N ILE A 187 6.58 1.15 -22.42
CA ILE A 187 7.41 1.85 -23.41
C ILE A 187 6.60 2.19 -24.67
N ARG A 188 5.52 1.46 -24.95
CA ARG A 188 4.48 1.93 -25.86
C ARG A 188 3.57 2.93 -25.14
N HIS A 189 4.10 4.11 -24.87
CA HIS A 189 3.36 5.31 -25.30
C HIS A 189 3.33 5.27 -26.84
N GLY A 190 2.68 4.25 -27.42
CA GLY A 190 2.00 4.50 -28.67
C GLY A 190 1.12 5.68 -28.32
N THR A 191 1.32 6.79 -29.00
CA THR A 191 0.34 7.86 -29.05
C THR A 191 -0.99 7.16 -29.08
N TYR A 192 -1.72 7.20 -27.96
CA TYR A 192 -3.15 7.13 -28.08
C TYR A 192 -3.40 8.35 -28.94
N GLN A 193 -3.50 8.12 -30.26
CA GLN A 193 -4.11 9.07 -31.14
C GLN A 193 -5.54 9.13 -30.59
N ILE A 194 -5.71 9.97 -29.57
CA ILE A 194 -6.95 10.68 -29.37
C ILE A 194 -7.24 11.13 -30.79
N PRO A 195 -8.30 10.63 -31.46
CA PRO A 195 -8.70 11.22 -32.72
C PRO A 195 -8.73 12.70 -32.42
N ALA A 196 -7.88 13.46 -33.14
CA ALA A 196 -7.51 14.80 -32.74
C ALA A 196 -8.82 15.52 -32.41
N TYR A 197 -9.01 15.81 -31.12
CA TYR A 197 -10.19 16.47 -30.56
C TYR A 197 -11.51 15.65 -30.63
N ARG A 198 -12.09 15.26 -29.48
CA ARG A 198 -13.50 14.80 -29.41
C ARG A 198 -14.49 15.91 -29.79
N ASN A 199 -14.07 17.17 -29.72
CA ASN A 199 -14.81 18.35 -30.17
C ASN A 199 -13.83 19.47 -30.57
N LEU A 200 -14.23 20.28 -31.55
CA LEU A 200 -13.42 21.40 -32.11
C LEU A 200 -13.11 22.51 -31.09
N VAL A 201 -13.86 22.59 -29.98
CA VAL A 201 -13.78 23.67 -28.99
C VAL A 201 -13.06 23.29 -27.69
N ALA A 202 -12.51 22.08 -27.59
CA ALA A 202 -11.72 21.69 -26.43
C ALA A 202 -10.60 22.71 -26.17
N ARG A 203 -10.65 23.37 -25.00
CA ARG A 203 -9.65 24.35 -24.52
C ARG A 203 -9.66 25.73 -25.17
N LEU A 204 -10.64 26.05 -26.02
CA LEU A 204 -10.81 27.40 -26.59
C LEU A 204 -11.71 28.29 -25.71
N GLY A 205 -12.62 27.70 -24.93
CA GLY A 205 -13.54 28.43 -24.07
C GLY A 205 -13.11 28.45 -22.60
N HIS A 206 -13.20 29.63 -21.98
CA HIS A 206 -13.12 29.82 -20.53
C HIS A 206 -14.46 30.34 -20.03
N CYS A 207 -14.90 29.87 -18.86
CA CYS A 207 -16.11 30.40 -18.24
C CYS A 207 -15.89 31.89 -17.91
N ALA A 208 -16.74 32.77 -18.42
CA ALA A 208 -16.66 34.22 -18.15
C ALA A 208 -16.87 34.57 -16.66
N VAL A 209 -17.50 33.67 -15.89
CA VAL A 209 -17.82 33.89 -14.47
C VAL A 209 -16.74 33.37 -13.54
N CYS A 210 -16.15 32.20 -13.83
CA CYS A 210 -15.19 31.56 -12.91
C CYS A 210 -13.79 31.33 -13.50
N GLY A 211 -13.56 31.65 -14.79
CA GLY A 211 -12.27 31.47 -15.46
C GLY A 211 -11.86 30.02 -15.73
N GLY A 212 -12.68 29.04 -15.31
CA GLY A 212 -12.42 27.62 -15.54
C GLY A 212 -12.49 27.26 -17.03
N SER A 213 -11.65 26.31 -17.47
CA SER A 213 -11.70 25.80 -18.84
C SER A 213 -12.99 25.00 -19.08
N ILE A 214 -13.64 25.23 -20.22
CA ILE A 214 -14.86 24.51 -20.60
C ILE A 214 -14.49 23.07 -21.01
N HIS A 215 -15.18 22.09 -20.42
CA HIS A 215 -15.02 20.67 -20.70
C HIS A 215 -16.31 20.08 -21.29
N HIS A 216 -16.20 19.34 -22.38
CA HIS A 216 -17.32 18.60 -22.96
C HIS A 216 -17.60 17.32 -22.14
N SER A 217 -18.71 17.30 -21.41
CA SER A 217 -19.23 16.11 -20.74
C SER A 217 -20.24 15.40 -21.65
N GLY A 218 -19.89 14.23 -22.18
CA GLY A 218 -20.85 13.43 -22.94
C GLY A 218 -21.85 12.77 -21.99
N ASN A 219 -23.12 13.14 -22.06
CA ASN A 219 -24.19 12.46 -21.33
C ASN A 219 -24.84 11.39 -22.22
N VAL A 220 -25.05 10.19 -21.70
CA VAL A 220 -25.57 9.03 -22.44
C VAL A 220 -27.11 9.06 -22.45
N ALA A 221 -27.71 10.18 -22.85
CA ALA A 221 -29.12 10.33 -23.19
C ALA A 221 -29.43 11.80 -23.49
N GLY A 222 -29.75 12.11 -24.76
CA GLY A 222 -30.51 13.30 -25.14
C GLY A 222 -29.76 14.63 -25.15
N TRP A 223 -29.56 15.14 -26.36
CA TRP A 223 -29.19 16.52 -26.76
C TRP A 223 -27.88 17.09 -26.21
N THR A 224 -26.96 17.29 -27.15
CA THR A 224 -25.66 17.96 -26.96
C THR A 224 -25.86 19.46 -27.04
N TYR A 225 -25.66 20.18 -25.94
CA TYR A 225 -25.45 21.62 -25.96
C TYR A 225 -23.95 21.92 -25.90
N LEU A 226 -23.54 22.96 -26.62
CA LEU A 226 -22.15 23.45 -26.67
C LEU A 226 -21.68 24.00 -25.31
#